data_AF-A0A4U3M5G1-F1
#
_entry.id   AF-A0A4U3M5G1-F1
#
_cell.length_a   1.000
_cell.length_b   1.000
_cell.length_c   1.000
_cell.angle_alpha   90.00
_cell.angle_beta   90.00
_cell.angle_gamma   90.00
#
_symmetry.space_group_name_H-M   'P 1'
#
loop_
_entity.id
_entity.type
_entity.pdbx_description
1 polymer ?
#
loop_
_entity_poly.entity_id
_entity_poly.type
_entity_poly.pdbx_seq_one_letter_code
_entity_poly.pdbx_strand_id
1 'polypeptide(L)'
;MMNSITKWPADIAGVYRYATRKGAIDVLDVAAGELGIGVRELNEAVNQLVESRLLRAVDGAAHRFIPVDPQVAANALVSSVEREIYQRRELIDQIRDFVGPAPSPIEYLAGSLEVRGFLKMAGDACRTEVLVLQSGEDDAEELARAYLPLLSRGVTVRIVCQHRNRADLATRMKLKQLIDAGAAIGTVSHVPRSAVVFDRELVVLFGLSDGETNVARVHNDGIVRFLLDLFDHLWDTATPLEGAESGYANVADDLRQAIAGLMAKGYTDEVVARKLGMSVRSCRRHIATLMRDLEATSRFQAGVQAARTFLAGGA
;
A
#
# COMPACT_ATOMS: atom_id res chain seq x y z
N MET A 1 25.90 33.70 3.83
CA MET A 1 27.33 33.52 3.56
C MET A 1 27.51 32.10 3.03
N MET A 2 26.97 31.84 1.84
CA MET A 2 26.66 30.49 1.31
C MET A 2 27.05 30.44 -0.16
N ASN A 3 28.09 29.64 -0.48
CA ASN A 3 28.54 29.14 -1.80
C ASN A 3 30.05 29.30 -2.06
N SER A 4 30.91 28.59 -1.31
CA SER A 4 32.32 28.42 -1.75
C SER A 4 32.88 27.00 -1.66
N ILE A 5 32.11 26.00 -1.22
CA ILE A 5 32.66 24.64 -1.07
C ILE A 5 32.58 23.81 -2.37
N THR A 6 31.75 24.18 -3.34
CA THR A 6 31.49 23.34 -4.54
C THR A 6 32.35 23.59 -5.76
N LYS A 7 33.34 24.48 -5.71
CA LYS A 7 34.43 24.53 -6.69
C LYS A 7 35.69 24.89 -5.94
N TRP A 8 36.54 23.91 -5.66
CA TRP A 8 37.95 24.19 -5.41
C TRP A 8 38.62 24.25 -6.79
N PRO A 9 39.01 25.42 -7.31
CA PRO A 9 39.88 25.50 -8.48
C PRO A 9 41.10 24.60 -8.30
N ALA A 10 41.55 23.97 -9.40
CA ALA A 10 42.72 23.09 -9.39
C ALA A 10 43.98 23.77 -8.81
N ASP A 11 44.01 25.10 -8.90
CA ASP A 11 45.10 25.97 -8.47
C ASP A 11 45.26 26.02 -6.95
N ILE A 12 44.16 25.93 -6.18
CA ILE A 12 44.18 25.96 -4.70
C ILE A 12 44.87 24.73 -4.11
N ALA A 13 44.56 23.55 -4.66
CA ALA A 13 45.20 22.31 -4.24
C ALA A 13 46.70 22.30 -4.59
N GLY A 14 47.08 22.96 -5.70
CA GLY A 14 48.47 23.18 -6.09
C GLY A 14 49.23 24.03 -5.08
N VAL A 15 48.65 25.16 -4.67
CA VAL A 15 49.24 26.09 -3.69
C VAL A 15 49.38 25.43 -2.31
N TYR A 16 48.39 24.69 -1.84
CA TYR A 16 48.49 23.98 -0.56
C TYR A 16 49.56 22.88 -0.58
N ARG A 17 49.63 22.06 -1.65
CA ARG A 17 50.70 21.05 -1.80
C ARG A 17 52.09 21.69 -1.86
N TYR A 18 52.21 22.85 -2.51
CA TYR A 18 53.45 23.62 -2.55
C TYR A 18 53.88 24.04 -1.15
N ALA A 19 52.97 24.64 -0.37
CA ALA A 19 53.22 25.03 1.02
C ALA A 19 53.64 23.82 1.87
N THR A 20 52.94 22.69 1.76
CA THR A 20 53.27 21.45 2.51
C THR A 20 54.64 20.91 2.14
N ARG A 21 55.04 20.97 0.87
CA ARG A 21 56.36 20.49 0.40
C ARG A 21 57.51 21.42 0.82
N LYS A 22 57.31 22.74 0.77
CA LYS A 22 58.33 23.74 1.12
C LYS A 22 58.36 24.06 2.62
N GLY A 23 57.35 23.64 3.37
CA GLY A 23 57.19 23.88 4.81
C GLY A 23 56.63 25.27 5.16
N ALA A 24 56.75 26.25 4.27
CA ALA A 24 56.10 27.55 4.35
C ALA A 24 56.03 28.23 2.97
N ILE A 25 55.18 29.24 2.85
CA ILE A 25 55.25 30.24 1.78
C ILE A 25 55.76 31.52 2.44
N ASP A 26 56.99 31.94 2.12
CA ASP A 26 57.62 33.13 2.71
C ASP A 26 57.53 34.37 1.81
N VAL A 27 57.46 34.18 0.48
CA VAL A 27 57.36 35.26 -0.53
C VAL A 27 56.40 34.83 -1.64
N LEU A 28 55.31 35.58 -1.82
CA LEU A 28 54.26 35.25 -2.79
C LEU A 28 54.77 35.30 -4.24
N ASP A 29 55.62 36.26 -4.60
CA ASP A 29 56.13 36.39 -5.97
C ASP A 29 56.98 35.19 -6.41
N VAL A 30 57.80 34.66 -5.49
CA VAL A 30 58.64 33.48 -5.73
C VAL A 30 57.79 32.22 -5.85
N ALA A 31 56.80 32.06 -4.98
CA ALA A 31 55.87 30.93 -5.02
C ALA A 31 55.01 30.95 -6.29
N ALA A 32 54.58 32.13 -6.75
CA ALA A 32 53.82 32.30 -7.99
C ALA A 32 54.65 31.89 -9.21
N GLY A 33 55.93 32.30 -9.26
CA GLY A 33 56.87 31.91 -10.31
C GLY A 33 57.15 30.40 -10.35
N GLU A 34 57.31 29.74 -9.20
CA GLU A 34 57.54 28.29 -9.12
C GLU A 34 56.28 27.45 -9.45
N LEU A 35 55.08 28.01 -9.25
CA LEU A 35 53.80 27.37 -9.56
C LEU A 35 53.28 27.68 -10.96
N GLY A 36 53.84 28.67 -11.64
CA GLY A 36 53.41 29.10 -12.98
C GLY A 36 52.04 29.80 -13.00
N ILE A 37 51.61 30.36 -11.87
CA ILE A 37 50.33 31.08 -11.72
C ILE A 37 50.57 32.58 -11.48
N GLY A 38 49.56 33.41 -11.70
CA GLY A 38 49.67 34.85 -11.44
C GLY A 38 49.75 35.18 -9.94
N VAL A 39 50.47 36.23 -9.56
CA VAL A 39 50.58 36.67 -8.14
C VAL A 39 49.21 37.01 -7.53
N ARG A 40 48.29 37.58 -8.32
CA ARG A 40 46.92 37.88 -7.87
C ARG A 40 46.14 36.60 -7.58
N GLU A 41 46.27 35.61 -8.45
CA GLU A 41 45.63 34.29 -8.33
C GLU A 41 46.19 33.49 -7.14
N LEU A 42 47.51 33.53 -6.91
CA LEU A 42 48.12 32.98 -5.71
C LEU A 42 47.59 33.65 -4.44
N ASN A 43 47.45 34.98 -4.43
CA ASN A 43 46.96 35.70 -3.26
C ASN A 43 45.49 35.35 -2.94
N GLU A 44 44.64 35.23 -3.96
CA GLU A 44 43.26 34.75 -3.80
C GLU A 44 43.20 33.32 -3.25
N ALA A 45 44.04 32.42 -3.78
CA ALA A 45 44.14 31.04 -3.29
C ALA A 45 44.63 30.98 -1.84
N VAL A 46 45.65 31.78 -1.46
CA VAL A 46 46.15 31.85 -0.09
C VAL A 46 45.08 32.37 0.87
N ASN A 47 44.33 33.41 0.49
CA ASN A 47 43.24 33.92 1.32
C ASN A 47 42.16 32.86 1.57
N GLN A 48 41.75 32.12 0.53
CA GLN A 48 40.77 31.03 0.66
C GLN A 48 41.30 29.88 1.52
N LEU A 49 42.60 29.54 1.41
CA LEU A 49 43.24 28.53 2.26
C LEU A 49 43.33 28.98 3.73
N VAL A 50 43.52 30.28 4.00
CA VAL A 50 43.48 30.83 5.37
C VAL A 50 42.06 30.81 5.93
N GLU A 51 41.06 31.24 5.16
CA GLU A 51 39.64 31.16 5.55
C GLU A 51 39.20 29.72 5.84
N SER A 52 39.68 28.77 5.03
CA SER A 52 39.43 27.34 5.20
C SER A 52 40.29 26.67 6.28
N ARG A 53 41.15 27.45 6.98
CA ARG A 53 42.09 27.00 8.02
C ARG A 53 43.09 25.93 7.56
N LEU A 54 43.44 25.95 6.29
CA LEU A 54 44.46 25.09 5.67
C LEU A 54 45.85 25.76 5.70
N LEU A 55 45.91 27.08 5.71
CA LEU A 55 47.11 27.86 5.99
C LEU A 55 46.92 28.72 7.24
N ARG A 56 48.00 28.90 8.00
CA ARG A 56 48.04 29.84 9.12
C ARG A 56 49.03 30.96 8.80
N ALA A 57 48.57 32.20 8.84
CA ALA A 57 49.44 33.37 8.84
C ALA A 57 50.14 33.47 10.22
N VAL A 58 51.45 33.71 10.23
CA VAL A 58 52.20 33.94 11.46
C VAL A 58 52.38 35.43 11.68
N ASP A 59 51.84 35.95 12.77
CA ASP A 59 51.96 37.37 13.13
C ASP A 59 53.42 37.73 13.44
N GLY A 60 53.93 38.74 12.73
CA GLY A 60 55.28 39.29 12.92
C GLY A 60 56.11 39.42 11.63
N ALA A 61 55.77 38.67 10.58
CA ALA A 61 56.31 38.86 9.24
C ALA A 61 55.15 38.83 8.25
N ALA A 62 54.88 39.96 7.59
CA ALA A 62 53.69 40.20 6.78
C ALA A 62 53.44 39.22 5.60
N HIS A 63 54.27 38.19 5.40
CA HIS A 63 54.25 37.33 4.22
C HIS A 63 54.52 35.85 4.48
N ARG A 64 54.47 35.36 5.74
CA ARG A 64 54.76 33.95 6.04
C ARG A 64 53.50 33.13 6.33
N PHE A 65 53.22 32.14 5.48
CA PHE A 65 52.10 31.21 5.62
C PHE A 65 52.59 29.78 5.86
N ILE A 66 52.12 29.16 6.94
CA ILE A 66 52.49 27.79 7.32
C ILE A 66 51.30 26.86 7.01
N PRO A 67 51.51 25.76 6.27
CA PRO A 67 50.48 24.75 6.04
C PRO A 67 50.11 24.06 7.35
N VAL A 68 48.81 23.91 7.57
CA VAL A 68 48.31 22.97 8.58
C VAL A 68 48.59 21.55 8.09
N ASP A 69 48.90 20.64 9.00
CA ASP A 69 49.16 19.23 8.67
C ASP A 69 48.02 18.65 7.81
N PRO A 70 48.31 17.96 6.68
CA PRO A 70 47.30 17.45 5.76
C PRO A 70 46.25 16.56 6.41
N GLN A 71 46.63 15.75 7.41
CA GLN A 71 45.69 14.88 8.11
C GLN A 71 44.76 15.69 9.01
N VAL A 72 45.29 16.69 9.71
CA VAL A 72 44.50 17.61 10.55
C VAL A 72 43.56 18.46 9.70
N ALA A 73 44.06 18.99 8.58
CA ALA A 73 43.32 19.75 7.58
C ALA A 73 42.16 18.93 6.98
N ALA A 74 42.44 17.70 6.53
CA ALA A 74 41.42 16.81 5.97
C ALA A 74 40.33 16.49 7.00
N ASN A 75 40.71 16.14 8.23
CA ASN A 75 39.76 15.86 9.30
C ASN A 75 38.87 17.07 9.63
N ALA A 76 39.46 18.27 9.72
CA ALA A 76 38.71 19.49 10.02
C ALA A 76 37.67 19.81 8.94
N LEU A 77 38.02 19.62 7.66
CA LEU A 77 37.12 19.84 6.53
C LEU A 77 36.01 18.79 6.48
N VAL A 78 36.35 17.50 6.64
CA VAL A 78 35.36 16.41 6.67
C VAL A 78 34.37 16.63 7.82
N SER A 79 34.85 16.94 9.03
CA SER A 79 33.98 17.24 10.17
C SER A 79 33.10 18.48 9.97
N SER A 80 33.47 19.42 9.09
CA SER A 80 32.62 20.55 8.74
C SER A 80 31.47 20.14 7.82
N VAL A 81 31.75 19.30 6.83
CA VAL A 81 30.75 18.76 5.90
C VAL A 81 29.80 17.81 6.62
N GLU A 82 30.31 16.95 7.51
CA GLU A 82 29.47 16.08 8.35
C GLU A 82 28.50 16.89 9.20
N ARG A 83 28.96 17.97 9.85
CA ARG A 83 28.09 18.88 10.63
C ARG A 83 27.01 19.52 9.76
N GLU A 84 27.34 19.94 8.55
CA GLU A 84 26.37 20.50 7.62
C GLU A 84 25.32 19.45 7.18
N ILE A 85 25.75 18.20 6.95
CA ILE A 85 24.84 17.09 6.65
C ILE A 85 23.89 16.84 7.82
N TYR A 86 24.40 16.82 9.06
CA TYR A 86 23.58 16.66 10.26
C TYR A 86 22.54 17.79 10.37
N GLN A 87 22.95 19.05 10.21
CA GLN A 87 22.04 20.20 10.26
C GLN A 87 20.96 20.16 9.16
N ARG A 88 21.34 19.76 7.94
CA ARG A 88 20.36 19.61 6.84
C ARG A 88 19.36 18.49 7.12
N ARG A 89 19.81 17.37 7.72
CA ARG A 89 18.91 16.29 8.14
C ARG A 89 17.94 16.74 9.21
N GLU A 90 18.43 17.46 10.21
CA GLU A 90 17.59 18.01 11.28
C GLU A 90 16.52 18.97 10.73
N LEU A 91 16.87 19.81 9.76
CA LEU A 91 15.91 20.66 9.06
C LEU A 91 14.87 19.84 8.27
N ILE A 92 15.30 18.77 7.59
CA ILE A 92 14.37 17.86 6.89
C ILE A 92 13.37 17.24 7.87
N ASP A 93 13.84 16.81 9.04
CA ASP A 93 13.00 16.20 10.07
C ASP A 93 12.04 17.24 10.66
N GLN A 94 12.49 18.47 10.95
CA GLN A 94 11.63 19.58 11.38
C GLN A 94 10.57 19.94 10.32
N ILE A 95 10.93 19.97 9.04
CA ILE A 95 9.97 20.21 7.95
C ILE A 95 8.92 19.08 7.92
N ARG A 96 9.35 17.83 8.08
CA ARG A 96 8.45 16.67 8.11
C ARG A 96 7.49 16.73 9.31
N ASP A 97 7.99 17.08 10.48
CA ASP A 97 7.18 17.24 11.70
C ASP A 97 6.21 18.42 11.60
N PHE A 98 6.64 19.53 10.98
CA PHE A 98 5.81 20.71 10.76
C PHE A 98 4.67 20.46 9.75
N VAL A 99 4.97 19.79 8.64
CA VAL A 99 3.98 19.44 7.61
C VAL A 99 3.05 18.31 8.08
N GLY A 100 3.48 17.53 9.08
CA GLY A 100 2.81 16.31 9.51
C GLY A 100 3.07 15.15 8.55
N PRO A 101 2.67 13.91 8.93
CA PRO A 101 2.75 12.79 8.00
C PRO A 101 1.91 13.10 6.76
N ALA A 102 2.48 12.87 5.57
CA ALA A 102 1.69 12.88 4.35
C ALA A 102 0.49 11.93 4.54
N PRO A 103 -0.75 12.35 4.25
CA PRO A 103 -1.90 11.47 4.39
C PRO A 103 -1.65 10.25 3.53
N SER A 104 -1.43 9.11 4.19
CA SER A 104 -1.22 7.86 3.48
C SER A 104 -2.54 7.52 2.79
N PRO A 105 -2.54 7.28 1.47
CA PRO A 105 -3.77 6.90 0.75
C PRO A 105 -4.40 5.61 1.30
N ILE A 106 -3.60 4.81 2.01
CA ILE A 106 -3.96 3.56 2.67
C ILE A 106 -3.47 3.63 4.11
N GLU A 107 -4.36 3.45 5.07
CA GLU A 107 -4.01 3.39 6.47
C GLU A 107 -4.51 2.10 7.09
N TYR A 108 -3.62 1.44 7.82
CA TYR A 108 -3.88 0.15 8.45
C TYR A 108 -4.37 0.39 9.87
N LEU A 109 -5.49 -0.24 10.20
CA LEU A 109 -6.09 -0.29 11.52
C LEU A 109 -5.76 -1.62 12.15
N ALA A 110 -5.35 -1.60 13.42
CA ALA A 110 -4.89 -2.77 14.14
C ALA A 110 -5.78 -3.03 15.37
N GLY A 111 -6.36 -4.23 15.42
CA GLY A 111 -7.13 -4.69 16.56
C GLY A 111 -8.62 -4.42 16.46
N SER A 112 -9.40 -5.37 17.01
CA SER A 112 -10.84 -5.43 16.80
C SER A 112 -11.63 -4.21 17.32
N LEU A 113 -11.17 -3.57 18.39
CA LEU A 113 -11.86 -2.39 18.95
C LEU A 113 -11.69 -1.14 18.08
N GLU A 114 -10.49 -0.92 17.55
CA GLU A 114 -10.19 0.19 16.66
C GLU A 114 -10.99 0.05 15.35
N VAL A 115 -10.99 -1.16 14.77
CA VAL A 115 -11.77 -1.49 13.57
C VAL A 115 -13.27 -1.24 13.80
N ARG A 116 -13.85 -1.74 14.89
CA ARG A 116 -15.27 -1.53 15.21
C ARG A 116 -15.59 -0.04 15.43
N GLY A 117 -14.74 0.67 16.16
CA GLY A 117 -14.89 2.11 16.40
C GLY A 117 -14.88 2.90 15.10
N PHE A 118 -13.94 2.57 14.21
CA PHE A 118 -13.83 3.19 12.89
C PHE A 118 -15.05 2.90 12.00
N LEU A 119 -15.46 1.63 11.87
CA LEU A 119 -16.64 1.26 11.06
C LEU A 119 -17.91 1.95 11.56
N LYS A 120 -18.06 2.07 12.89
CA LYS A 120 -19.17 2.82 13.47
C LYS A 120 -19.10 4.30 13.09
N MET A 121 -17.94 4.96 13.25
CA MET A 121 -17.79 6.36 12.86
C MET A 121 -18.04 6.59 11.36
N ALA A 122 -17.54 5.69 10.50
CA ALA A 122 -17.78 5.74 9.06
C ALA A 122 -19.26 5.56 8.71
N GLY A 123 -19.95 4.61 9.36
CA GLY A 123 -21.40 4.44 9.23
C GLY A 123 -22.18 5.66 9.71
N ASP A 124 -21.83 6.23 10.86
CA ASP A 124 -22.48 7.43 11.40
C ASP A 124 -22.31 8.63 10.45
N ALA A 125 -21.15 8.77 9.81
CA ALA A 125 -20.88 9.83 8.83
C ALA A 125 -21.53 9.60 7.46
N CYS A 126 -21.81 8.35 7.08
CA CYS A 126 -22.37 7.96 5.78
C CYS A 126 -23.75 8.58 5.52
N ARG A 127 -24.00 9.05 4.30
CA ARG A 127 -25.22 9.80 3.94
C ARG A 127 -26.05 9.18 2.82
N THR A 128 -25.43 8.46 1.90
CA THR A 128 -26.04 8.06 0.63
C THR A 128 -26.16 6.55 0.52
N GLU A 129 -25.03 5.84 0.58
CA GLU A 129 -25.02 4.40 0.40
C GLU A 129 -23.83 3.69 1.06
N VAL A 130 -24.05 2.41 1.36
CA VAL A 130 -23.03 1.46 1.79
C VAL A 130 -23.08 0.22 0.91
N LEU A 131 -21.92 -0.12 0.34
CA LEU A 131 -21.73 -1.31 -0.50
C LEU A 131 -20.86 -2.31 0.25
N VAL A 132 -21.29 -3.55 0.34
CA VAL A 132 -20.62 -4.59 1.16
C VAL A 132 -20.28 -5.80 0.31
N LEU A 133 -19.01 -6.14 0.24
CA LEU A 133 -18.52 -7.45 -0.23
C LEU A 133 -18.23 -8.30 0.99
N GLN A 134 -18.88 -9.46 1.07
CA GLN A 134 -18.76 -10.36 2.22
C GLN A 134 -18.17 -11.71 1.82
N SER A 135 -16.91 -11.91 2.17
CA SER A 135 -16.15 -13.15 2.01
C SER A 135 -15.90 -13.78 3.39
N GLY A 136 -16.83 -14.55 3.93
CA GLY A 136 -16.63 -15.10 5.26
C GLY A 136 -17.90 -15.54 5.95
N GLU A 137 -17.70 -16.15 7.12
CA GLU A 137 -18.74 -16.24 8.14
C GLU A 137 -18.51 -15.03 9.04
N ASP A 138 -19.03 -13.86 8.65
CA ASP A 138 -19.09 -12.78 9.64
C ASP A 138 -20.23 -13.09 10.60
N ASP A 139 -20.08 -12.62 11.84
CA ASP A 139 -21.16 -12.69 12.81
C ASP A 139 -22.39 -11.96 12.26
N ALA A 140 -23.43 -12.72 11.94
CA ALA A 140 -24.68 -12.19 11.40
C ALA A 140 -25.34 -11.17 12.35
N GLU A 141 -25.08 -11.26 13.66
CA GLU A 141 -25.51 -10.29 14.64
C GLU A 141 -24.73 -8.97 14.53
N GLU A 142 -23.44 -9.03 14.20
CA GLU A 142 -22.62 -7.83 13.96
C GLU A 142 -23.07 -7.09 12.69
N LEU A 143 -23.40 -7.83 11.62
CA LEU A 143 -23.95 -7.24 10.38
C LEU A 143 -25.28 -6.50 10.66
N ALA A 144 -26.21 -7.14 11.37
CA ALA A 144 -27.50 -6.53 11.68
C ALA A 144 -27.31 -5.26 12.54
N ARG A 145 -26.45 -5.32 13.56
CA ARG A 145 -26.14 -4.16 14.42
C ARG A 145 -25.51 -3.01 13.64
N ALA A 146 -24.69 -3.31 12.63
CA ALA A 146 -24.00 -2.31 11.83
C ALA A 146 -24.94 -1.62 10.83
N TYR A 147 -25.78 -2.38 10.12
CA TYR A 147 -26.51 -1.86 8.95
C TYR A 147 -27.96 -1.43 9.22
N LEU A 148 -28.64 -2.00 10.23
CA LEU A 148 -30.01 -1.58 10.56
C LEU A 148 -30.14 -0.08 10.91
N PRO A 149 -29.22 0.54 11.68
CA PRO A 149 -29.25 1.97 11.94
C PRO A 149 -29.03 2.83 10.68
N LEU A 150 -28.35 2.31 9.66
CA LEU A 150 -28.12 3.03 8.41
C LEU A 150 -29.37 3.01 7.54
N LEU A 151 -30.01 1.84 7.44
CA LEU A 151 -31.28 1.68 6.74
C LEU A 151 -32.38 2.56 7.34
N SER A 152 -32.47 2.65 8.67
CA SER A 152 -33.46 3.52 9.33
C SER A 152 -33.23 5.02 9.09
N ARG A 153 -31.99 5.42 8.74
CA ARG A 153 -31.63 6.77 8.30
C ARG A 153 -31.88 7.02 6.81
N GLY A 154 -32.35 6.01 6.07
CA GLY A 154 -32.58 6.10 4.62
C GLY A 154 -31.32 5.90 3.77
N VAL A 155 -30.22 5.42 4.36
CA VAL A 155 -28.99 5.08 3.62
C VAL A 155 -29.25 3.78 2.84
N THR A 156 -28.89 3.77 1.56
CA THR A 156 -29.02 2.57 0.72
C THR A 156 -27.96 1.55 1.11
N VAL A 157 -28.35 0.31 1.44
CA VAL A 157 -27.38 -0.75 1.77
C VAL A 157 -27.49 -1.88 0.74
N ARG A 158 -26.39 -2.17 0.05
CA ARG A 158 -26.28 -3.27 -0.92
C ARG A 158 -25.21 -4.26 -0.49
N ILE A 159 -25.55 -5.54 -0.39
CA ILE A 159 -24.67 -6.58 0.13
C ILE A 159 -24.52 -7.69 -0.90
N VAL A 160 -23.28 -7.98 -1.30
CA VAL A 160 -22.93 -9.19 -2.06
C VAL A 160 -22.25 -10.17 -1.11
N CYS A 161 -22.84 -11.36 -0.96
CA CYS A 161 -22.27 -12.43 -0.15
C CYS A 161 -22.21 -13.75 -0.91
N GLN A 162 -21.63 -14.79 -0.30
CA GLN A 162 -21.51 -16.10 -0.94
C GLN A 162 -22.82 -16.91 -0.84
N HIS A 163 -23.12 -17.75 -1.83
CA HIS A 163 -24.31 -18.61 -1.84
C HIS A 163 -24.46 -19.50 -0.60
N ARG A 164 -23.34 -19.86 0.05
CA ARG A 164 -23.35 -20.63 1.30
C ARG A 164 -24.14 -19.96 2.44
N ASN A 165 -24.25 -18.62 2.42
CA ASN A 165 -25.03 -17.87 3.40
C ASN A 165 -26.54 -18.18 3.29
N ARG A 166 -26.98 -18.81 2.18
CA ARG A 166 -28.33 -19.37 2.03
C ARG A 166 -28.55 -20.68 2.78
N ALA A 167 -27.50 -21.38 3.22
CA ALA A 167 -27.64 -22.66 3.91
C ALA A 167 -27.78 -22.50 5.43
N ASP A 168 -27.06 -21.54 6.03
CA ASP A 168 -27.12 -21.29 7.46
C ASP A 168 -28.44 -20.60 7.86
N LEU A 169 -29.13 -21.13 8.88
CA LEU A 169 -30.41 -20.61 9.33
C LEU A 169 -30.25 -19.27 10.07
N ALA A 170 -29.22 -19.14 10.92
CA ALA A 170 -28.99 -17.94 11.71
C ALA A 170 -28.66 -16.75 10.79
N THR A 171 -27.72 -16.96 9.86
CA THR A 171 -27.38 -15.97 8.82
C THR A 171 -28.59 -15.61 7.97
N ARG A 172 -29.38 -16.60 7.50
CA ARG A 172 -30.60 -16.32 6.71
C ARG A 172 -31.61 -15.45 7.44
N MET A 173 -31.87 -15.71 8.72
CA MET A 173 -32.83 -14.92 9.51
C MET A 173 -32.40 -13.45 9.61
N LYS A 174 -31.11 -13.19 9.78
CA LYS A 174 -30.57 -11.82 9.86
C LYS A 174 -30.49 -11.12 8.50
N LEU A 175 -30.10 -11.84 7.44
CA LEU A 175 -30.17 -11.30 6.09
C LEU A 175 -31.62 -10.95 5.72
N LYS A 176 -32.59 -11.80 6.11
CA LYS A 176 -34.01 -11.49 5.97
C LYS A 176 -34.40 -10.23 6.75
N GLN A 177 -33.94 -10.08 7.99
CA GLN A 177 -34.19 -8.86 8.78
C GLN A 177 -33.67 -7.59 8.08
N LEU A 178 -32.50 -7.68 7.45
CA LEU A 178 -31.94 -6.56 6.67
C LEU A 178 -32.75 -6.27 5.39
N ILE A 179 -33.18 -7.32 4.67
CA ILE A 179 -34.05 -7.19 3.50
C ILE A 179 -35.38 -6.55 3.88
N ASP A 180 -36.00 -7.02 4.97
CA ASP A 180 -37.26 -6.47 5.48
C ASP A 180 -37.10 -4.99 5.93
N ALA A 181 -35.88 -4.57 6.28
CA ALA A 181 -35.52 -3.18 6.58
C ALA A 181 -35.11 -2.36 5.33
N GLY A 182 -35.10 -2.95 4.13
CA GLY A 182 -34.83 -2.26 2.86
C GLY A 182 -33.43 -2.48 2.26
N ALA A 183 -32.60 -3.37 2.82
CA ALA A 183 -31.33 -3.74 2.19
C ALA A 183 -31.54 -4.59 0.94
N ALA A 184 -30.75 -4.36 -0.10
CA ALA A 184 -30.70 -5.25 -1.25
C ALA A 184 -29.53 -6.24 -1.07
N ILE A 185 -29.81 -7.53 -1.18
CA ILE A 185 -28.82 -8.59 -0.93
C ILE A 185 -28.74 -9.51 -2.14
N GLY A 186 -27.54 -9.64 -2.71
CA GLY A 186 -27.21 -10.54 -3.80
C GLY A 186 -26.26 -11.64 -3.32
N THR A 187 -26.35 -12.82 -3.91
CA THR A 187 -25.43 -13.92 -3.63
C THR A 187 -24.66 -14.36 -4.87
N VAL A 188 -23.37 -14.63 -4.72
CA VAL A 188 -22.47 -15.15 -5.77
C VAL A 188 -21.77 -16.42 -5.30
N SER A 189 -21.15 -17.15 -6.23
CA SER A 189 -20.41 -18.39 -5.91
C SER A 189 -19.11 -18.12 -5.14
N HIS A 190 -18.46 -16.99 -5.40
CA HIS A 190 -17.17 -16.64 -4.78
C HIS A 190 -16.98 -15.13 -4.69
N VAL A 191 -16.78 -14.63 -3.47
CA VAL A 191 -16.30 -13.27 -3.20
C VAL A 191 -14.80 -13.33 -2.89
N PRO A 192 -13.92 -12.63 -3.63
CA PRO A 192 -12.46 -12.74 -3.43
C PRO A 192 -11.95 -12.20 -2.09
N ARG A 193 -12.50 -11.08 -1.62
CA ARG A 193 -12.12 -10.38 -0.38
C ARG A 193 -13.31 -9.64 0.19
N SER A 194 -13.38 -9.54 1.51
CA SER A 194 -14.38 -8.70 2.18
C SER A 194 -13.97 -7.23 2.09
N ALA A 195 -14.94 -6.37 1.79
CA ALA A 195 -14.75 -4.93 1.70
C ALA A 195 -16.05 -4.20 2.04
N VAL A 196 -15.96 -2.99 2.57
CA VAL A 196 -17.10 -2.08 2.77
C VAL A 196 -16.77 -0.74 2.12
N VAL A 197 -17.69 -0.19 1.35
CA VAL A 197 -17.57 1.12 0.72
C VAL A 197 -18.64 2.04 1.29
N PHE A 198 -18.26 3.22 1.77
CA PHE A 198 -19.15 4.26 2.26
C PHE A 198 -19.15 5.44 1.28
N ASP A 199 -20.35 5.87 0.86
CA ASP A 199 -20.57 7.05 0.01
C ASP A 199 -19.73 7.09 -1.29
N ARG A 200 -19.27 5.92 -1.77
CA ARG A 200 -18.34 5.79 -2.93
C ARG A 200 -17.02 6.55 -2.77
N GLU A 201 -16.62 6.89 -1.55
CA GLU A 201 -15.43 7.70 -1.27
C GLU A 201 -14.47 6.97 -0.33
N LEU A 202 -15.00 6.24 0.65
CA LEU A 202 -14.20 5.54 1.65
C LEU A 202 -14.34 4.04 1.46
N VAL A 203 -13.22 3.37 1.28
CA VAL A 203 -13.12 1.91 1.23
C VAL A 203 -12.51 1.38 2.51
N VAL A 204 -13.04 0.27 3.00
CA VAL A 204 -12.49 -0.52 4.11
C VAL A 204 -12.25 -1.94 3.62
N LEU A 205 -10.99 -2.38 3.59
CA LEU A 205 -10.56 -3.70 3.15
C LEU A 205 -10.25 -4.60 4.35
N PHE A 206 -10.68 -5.86 4.29
CA PHE A 206 -10.48 -6.83 5.37
C PHE A 206 -9.59 -8.00 4.93
N GLY A 207 -8.92 -8.62 5.92
CA GLY A 207 -8.20 -9.87 5.73
C GLY A 207 -6.93 -9.75 4.90
N LEU A 208 -6.21 -8.63 4.97
CA LEU A 208 -5.02 -8.36 4.15
C LEU A 208 -3.82 -9.30 4.46
N SER A 209 -3.88 -10.08 5.53
CA SER A 209 -2.90 -11.13 5.90
C SER A 209 -3.53 -12.22 6.77
N ASP A 210 -2.91 -13.39 6.87
CA ASP A 210 -3.34 -14.56 7.67
C ASP A 210 -3.18 -14.37 9.21
N GLY A 211 -3.29 -13.13 9.71
CA GLY A 211 -3.20 -12.77 11.13
C GLY A 211 -4.36 -11.85 11.55
N GLU A 212 -4.74 -11.93 12.83
CA GLU A 212 -5.92 -11.26 13.37
C GLU A 212 -5.96 -9.76 13.04
N THR A 213 -7.00 -9.34 12.31
CA THR A 213 -7.44 -7.94 12.15
C THR A 213 -6.44 -6.96 11.54
N ASN A 214 -5.95 -7.25 10.33
CA ASN A 214 -5.42 -6.22 9.43
C ASN A 214 -6.53 -5.68 8.52
N VAL A 215 -7.12 -4.57 8.93
CA VAL A 215 -8.09 -3.79 8.15
C VAL A 215 -7.38 -2.58 7.58
N ALA A 216 -7.64 -2.22 6.32
CA ALA A 216 -7.12 -0.98 5.76
C ALA A 216 -8.26 -0.06 5.35
N ARG A 217 -8.18 1.22 5.75
CA ARG A 217 -8.99 2.29 5.18
C ARG A 217 -8.26 2.89 3.99
N VAL A 218 -8.97 3.07 2.89
CA VAL A 218 -8.42 3.56 1.63
C VAL A 218 -9.23 4.75 1.16
N HIS A 219 -8.54 5.86 0.92
CA HIS A 219 -9.11 7.13 0.41
C HIS A 219 -8.57 7.49 -0.97
N ASN A 220 -7.94 6.53 -1.66
CA ASN A 220 -7.39 6.76 -3.00
C ASN A 220 -8.47 6.54 -4.07
N ASP A 221 -8.82 7.60 -4.81
CA ASP A 221 -9.82 7.56 -5.89
C ASP A 221 -9.64 6.40 -6.88
N GLY A 222 -8.39 6.06 -7.24
CA GLY A 222 -8.12 4.97 -8.17
C GLY A 222 -8.49 3.61 -7.60
N ILE A 223 -8.14 3.36 -6.33
CA ILE A 223 -8.48 2.11 -5.64
C ILE A 223 -9.99 2.04 -5.36
N VAL A 224 -10.59 3.17 -4.97
CA VAL A 224 -12.04 3.26 -4.73
C VAL A 224 -12.80 2.92 -6.00
N ARG A 225 -12.47 3.54 -7.14
CA ARG A 225 -13.10 3.23 -8.44
C ARG A 225 -12.94 1.76 -8.82
N PHE A 226 -11.73 1.20 -8.69
CA PHE A 226 -11.50 -0.22 -8.96
C PHE A 226 -12.40 -1.14 -8.12
N LEU A 227 -12.61 -0.82 -6.84
CA LEU A 227 -13.49 -1.61 -5.98
C LEU A 227 -14.97 -1.41 -6.28
N LEU A 228 -15.36 -0.21 -6.71
CA LEU A 228 -16.72 0.04 -7.22
C LEU A 228 -16.97 -0.79 -8.48
N ASP A 229 -16.04 -0.82 -9.43
CA ASP A 229 -16.15 -1.63 -10.65
C ASP A 229 -16.24 -3.13 -10.31
N LEU A 230 -15.43 -3.60 -9.35
CA LEU A 230 -15.52 -4.98 -8.86
C LEU A 230 -16.87 -5.27 -8.19
N PHE A 231 -17.38 -4.33 -7.39
CA PHE A 231 -18.67 -4.46 -6.74
C PHE A 231 -19.79 -4.55 -7.79
N ASP A 232 -19.83 -3.62 -8.73
CA ASP A 232 -20.86 -3.55 -9.77
C ASP A 232 -20.84 -4.83 -10.62
N HIS A 233 -19.65 -5.33 -11.00
CA HIS A 233 -19.53 -6.61 -11.72
C HIS A 233 -20.09 -7.81 -10.92
N LEU A 234 -19.77 -7.88 -9.62
CA LEU A 234 -20.29 -8.93 -8.76
C LEU A 234 -21.79 -8.77 -8.50
N TRP A 235 -22.29 -7.54 -8.45
CA TRP A 235 -23.69 -7.22 -8.25
C TRP A 235 -24.54 -7.63 -9.46
N ASP A 236 -24.08 -7.32 -10.68
CA ASP A 236 -24.76 -7.66 -11.93
C ASP A 236 -24.86 -9.19 -12.15
N THR A 237 -23.91 -9.94 -11.61
CA THR A 237 -23.88 -11.41 -11.66
C THR A 237 -24.49 -12.06 -10.41
N ALA A 238 -24.88 -11.29 -9.40
CA ALA A 238 -25.42 -11.83 -8.18
C ALA A 238 -26.85 -12.33 -8.37
N THR A 239 -27.14 -13.53 -7.85
CA THR A 239 -28.52 -13.98 -7.71
C THR A 239 -29.16 -13.29 -6.51
N PRO A 240 -30.25 -12.51 -6.67
CA PRO A 240 -30.93 -11.85 -5.56
C PRO A 240 -31.36 -12.85 -4.48
N LEU A 241 -31.20 -12.46 -3.22
CA LEU A 241 -31.67 -13.20 -2.06
C LEU A 241 -33.11 -12.78 -1.75
N GLU A 242 -34.05 -13.15 -2.62
CA GLU A 242 -35.49 -12.95 -2.38
C GLU A 242 -36.07 -14.20 -1.70
N GLY A 243 -37.17 -14.03 -0.97
CA GLY A 243 -37.71 -15.01 -0.01
C GLY A 243 -37.65 -16.47 -0.45
N ALA A 244 -36.91 -17.27 0.33
CA ALA A 244 -36.87 -18.73 0.50
C ALA A 244 -36.91 -19.70 -0.70
N GLU A 245 -37.29 -19.34 -1.93
CA GLU A 245 -37.42 -20.29 -3.05
C GLU A 245 -36.93 -19.76 -4.41
N SER A 246 -36.92 -18.44 -4.64
CA SER A 246 -36.43 -17.86 -5.89
C SER A 246 -34.89 -17.91 -5.97
N GLY A 247 -34.37 -18.59 -7.00
CA GLY A 247 -32.94 -18.58 -7.35
C GLY A 247 -32.12 -19.81 -6.97
N TYR A 248 -32.68 -20.87 -6.36
CA TYR A 248 -31.90 -22.10 -6.09
C TYR A 248 -31.34 -22.76 -7.36
N ALA A 249 -32.07 -22.70 -8.47
CA ALA A 249 -31.59 -23.20 -9.76
C ALA A 249 -30.37 -22.41 -10.25
N ASN A 250 -30.47 -21.08 -10.32
CA ASN A 250 -29.38 -20.19 -10.71
C ASN A 250 -28.15 -20.37 -9.80
N VAL A 251 -28.36 -20.45 -8.48
CA VAL A 251 -27.28 -20.73 -7.51
C VAL A 251 -26.61 -22.08 -7.76
N ALA A 252 -27.39 -23.11 -8.12
CA ALA A 252 -26.85 -24.43 -8.41
C ALA A 252 -26.07 -24.46 -9.73
N ASP A 253 -26.47 -23.66 -10.72
CA ASP A 253 -25.74 -23.46 -11.97
C ASP A 253 -24.44 -22.67 -11.73
N ASP A 254 -24.50 -21.54 -11.02
CA ASP A 254 -23.36 -20.70 -10.66
C ASP A 254 -22.30 -21.49 -9.86
N LEU A 255 -22.76 -22.29 -8.90
CA LEU A 255 -21.88 -23.14 -8.10
C LEU A 255 -21.22 -24.21 -8.97
N ARG A 256 -21.95 -24.84 -9.90
CA ARG A 256 -21.39 -25.82 -10.84
C ARG A 256 -20.33 -25.19 -11.73
N GLN A 257 -20.60 -24.00 -12.27
CA GLN A 257 -19.64 -23.26 -13.10
C GLN A 257 -18.39 -22.84 -12.31
N ALA A 258 -18.54 -22.40 -11.06
CA ALA A 258 -17.41 -22.06 -10.21
C ALA A 258 -16.55 -23.28 -9.87
N ILE A 259 -17.15 -24.42 -9.52
CA ILE A 259 -16.45 -25.68 -9.27
C ILE A 259 -15.70 -26.11 -10.54
N ALA A 260 -16.37 -26.11 -11.69
CA ALA A 260 -15.79 -26.43 -12.98
C ALA A 260 -14.57 -25.56 -13.32
N GLY A 261 -14.68 -24.23 -13.15
CA GLY A 261 -13.60 -23.29 -13.41
C GLY A 261 -12.40 -23.50 -12.48
N LEU A 262 -12.63 -23.86 -11.22
CA LEU A 262 -11.55 -24.17 -10.28
C LEU A 262 -10.90 -25.54 -10.57
N MET A 263 -11.68 -26.54 -11.00
CA MET A 263 -11.17 -27.84 -11.46
C MET A 263 -10.31 -27.70 -12.72
N ALA A 264 -10.73 -26.88 -13.68
CA ALA A 264 -9.97 -26.59 -14.90
C ALA A 264 -8.61 -25.95 -14.61
N LYS A 265 -8.50 -25.19 -13.51
CA LYS A 265 -7.23 -24.62 -13.01
C LYS A 265 -6.34 -25.64 -12.28
N GLY A 266 -6.79 -26.88 -12.12
CA GLY A 266 -6.04 -27.96 -11.45
C GLY A 266 -6.01 -27.88 -9.93
N TYR A 267 -6.91 -27.11 -9.30
CA TYR A 267 -6.98 -27.03 -7.84
C TYR A 267 -7.50 -28.33 -7.21
N THR A 268 -6.99 -28.69 -6.02
CA THR A 268 -7.47 -29.86 -5.27
C THR A 268 -8.83 -29.60 -4.63
N ASP A 269 -9.56 -30.66 -4.31
CA ASP A 269 -10.88 -30.58 -3.67
C ASP A 269 -10.84 -29.73 -2.39
N GLU A 270 -9.73 -29.78 -1.62
CA GLU A 270 -9.54 -28.98 -0.40
C GLU A 270 -9.42 -27.49 -0.70
N VAL A 271 -8.70 -27.12 -1.76
CA VAL A 271 -8.53 -25.72 -2.19
C VAL A 271 -9.84 -25.17 -2.76
N VAL A 272 -10.55 -25.97 -3.56
CA VAL A 272 -11.86 -25.62 -4.12
C VAL A 272 -12.86 -25.40 -2.98
N ALA A 273 -12.95 -26.34 -2.03
CA ALA A 273 -13.82 -26.26 -0.87
C ALA A 273 -13.56 -25.00 -0.05
N ARG A 274 -12.29 -24.68 0.22
CA ARG A 274 -11.88 -23.48 0.95
C ARG A 274 -12.31 -22.20 0.22
N LYS A 275 -12.08 -22.11 -1.09
CA LYS A 275 -12.44 -20.92 -1.89
C LYS A 275 -13.95 -20.70 -1.92
N LEU A 276 -14.72 -21.77 -2.08
CA LEU A 276 -16.19 -21.70 -2.10
C LEU A 276 -16.83 -21.71 -0.70
N GLY A 277 -16.00 -21.68 0.36
CA GLY A 277 -16.45 -21.61 1.74
C GLY A 277 -17.31 -22.80 2.19
N MET A 278 -17.09 -24.00 1.66
CA MET A 278 -17.86 -25.20 2.00
C MET A 278 -17.00 -26.36 2.51
N SER A 279 -17.61 -27.38 3.11
CA SER A 279 -16.88 -28.56 3.55
C SER A 279 -16.30 -29.36 2.37
N VAL A 280 -15.13 -29.98 2.56
CA VAL A 280 -14.51 -30.86 1.55
C VAL A 280 -15.45 -31.98 1.13
N ARG A 281 -16.25 -32.51 2.07
CA ARG A 281 -17.27 -33.52 1.78
C ARG A 281 -18.35 -33.00 0.84
N SER A 282 -18.88 -31.79 1.08
CA SER A 282 -19.88 -31.18 0.20
C SER A 282 -19.30 -30.91 -1.18
N CYS A 283 -18.09 -30.33 -1.23
CA CYS A 283 -17.37 -30.07 -2.48
C CYS A 283 -17.19 -31.36 -3.30
N ARG A 284 -16.69 -32.44 -2.69
CA ARG A 284 -16.53 -33.74 -3.35
C ARG A 284 -17.84 -34.30 -3.88
N ARG A 285 -18.95 -34.11 -3.16
CA ARG A 285 -20.30 -34.51 -3.63
C ARG A 285 -20.71 -33.73 -4.87
N HIS A 286 -20.51 -32.41 -4.89
CA HIS A 286 -20.80 -31.60 -6.08
C HIS A 286 -19.92 -31.97 -7.27
N ILE A 287 -18.62 -32.19 -7.06
CA ILE A 287 -17.68 -32.67 -8.10
C ILE A 287 -18.13 -34.02 -8.64
N ALA A 288 -18.50 -34.97 -7.79
CA ALA A 288 -18.97 -36.29 -8.22
C ALA A 288 -20.27 -36.21 -9.04
N THR A 289 -21.18 -35.29 -8.71
CA THR A 289 -22.37 -35.03 -9.54
C THR A 289 -21.97 -34.42 -10.87
N LEU A 290 -21.13 -33.39 -10.88
CA LEU A 290 -20.67 -32.73 -12.10
C LEU A 290 -19.91 -33.68 -13.04
N MET A 291 -19.09 -34.60 -12.50
CA MET A 291 -18.41 -35.62 -13.29
C MET A 291 -19.38 -36.64 -13.91
N ARG A 292 -20.44 -37.03 -13.17
CA ARG A 292 -21.49 -37.92 -13.70
C ARG A 292 -22.28 -37.25 -14.81
N ASP A 293 -22.69 -36.00 -14.59
CA ASP A 293 -23.50 -35.24 -15.55
C ASP A 293 -22.73 -34.95 -16.86
N LEU A 294 -21.39 -34.85 -16.78
CA LEU A 294 -20.51 -34.65 -17.93
C LEU A 294 -19.95 -35.96 -18.50
N GLU A 295 -20.30 -37.10 -17.93
CA GLU A 295 -19.77 -38.43 -18.29
C GLU A 295 -18.22 -38.48 -18.32
N ALA A 296 -17.58 -37.72 -17.44
CA ALA A 296 -16.13 -37.58 -17.41
C ALA A 296 -15.45 -38.68 -16.58
N THR A 297 -14.39 -39.26 -17.13
CA THR A 297 -13.62 -40.35 -16.49
C THR A 297 -12.49 -39.84 -15.60
N SER A 298 -12.12 -38.56 -15.73
CA SER A 298 -11.13 -37.91 -14.87
C SER A 298 -11.55 -36.49 -14.48
N ARG A 299 -11.08 -36.01 -13.34
CA ARG A 299 -11.35 -34.64 -12.86
C ARG A 299 -10.87 -33.57 -13.84
N PHE A 300 -9.71 -33.80 -14.47
CA PHE A 300 -9.17 -32.88 -15.47
C PHE A 300 -10.08 -32.81 -16.70
N GLN A 301 -10.52 -33.98 -17.22
CA GLN A 301 -11.48 -34.05 -18.31
C GLN A 301 -12.78 -33.32 -17.95
N ALA A 302 -13.33 -33.57 -16.75
CA ALA A 302 -14.53 -32.91 -16.26
C ALA A 302 -14.37 -31.39 -16.21
N GLY A 303 -13.24 -30.90 -15.68
CA GLY A 303 -12.93 -29.47 -15.62
C GLY A 303 -12.86 -28.82 -17.01
N VAL A 304 -12.17 -29.45 -17.97
CA VAL A 304 -12.05 -28.93 -19.35
C VAL A 304 -13.41 -28.95 -20.08
N GLN A 305 -14.17 -30.02 -19.95
CA GLN A 305 -15.47 -30.16 -20.59
C GLN A 305 -16.48 -29.17 -20.00
N ALA A 306 -16.52 -29.05 -18.67
CA ALA A 306 -17.35 -28.08 -17.99
C ALA A 306 -16.98 -26.64 -18.36
N ALA A 307 -15.68 -26.31 -18.43
CA ALA A 307 -15.24 -25.00 -18.91
C ALA A 307 -15.73 -24.72 -20.33
N ARG A 308 -15.70 -25.71 -21.24
CA ARG A 308 -16.23 -25.54 -22.60
C ARG A 308 -17.74 -25.35 -22.63
N THR A 309 -18.50 -26.13 -21.86
CA THR A 309 -19.97 -26.05 -21.87
C THR A 309 -20.50 -24.80 -21.17
N PHE A 310 -19.92 -24.43 -20.03
CA PHE A 310 -20.41 -23.32 -19.21
C PHE A 310 -19.80 -21.97 -19.58
N LEU A 311 -18.56 -21.90 -20.10
CA LEU A 311 -17.97 -20.62 -20.52
C LEU A 311 -18.35 -20.23 -21.96
N ALA A 312 -18.73 -21.20 -22.81
CA ALA A 312 -19.18 -20.89 -24.17
C ALA A 312 -20.67 -20.51 -24.26
N GLY A 313 -21.47 -20.78 -23.21
CA GLY A 313 -22.88 -20.42 -23.14
C GLY A 313 -23.17 -19.03 -22.58
N GLY A 314 -22.14 -18.22 -22.31
CA GLY A 314 -22.23 -16.87 -21.73
C GLY A 314 -21.88 -15.74 -22.70
N ALA A 315 -22.00 -15.97 -24.01
CA ALA A 315 -21.80 -14.98 -25.07
C ALA A 315 -23.11 -14.67 -25.81
#